data_AF-A0A517XY43-F1
#
_entry.id   AF-A0A517XY43-F1
#
_cell.length_a   1.000
_cell.length_b   1.000
_cell.length_c   1.000
_cell.angle_alpha   90.00
_cell.angle_beta   90.00
_cell.angle_gamma   90.00
#
_symmetry.space_group_name_H-M   'P 1'
#
loop_
_entity.id
_entity.type
_entity.pdbx_description
1 polymer ?
#
loop_
_entity_poly.entity_id
_entity_poly.type
_entity_poly.pdbx_seq_one_letter_code
_entity_poly.pdbx_strand_id
1 'polypeptide(L)'
;MKTLYAVLVAGIVGFGGVVTADEKAAPKIEGTYTIVGGVKDGVKAKVDQDGKPTVVTIDAKQVFLGEKGKGFVIAYKLVGTDSPTKMEMKILDAPPPFADAKGAQAYGLIAAKGDTLKLAYSLDKEKQPTDFSGKHGFAFELKKSAK
;
A
#
# COMPACT_ATOMS: atom_id res chain seq x y z
N MET A 1 -24.34 17.06 61.30
CA MET A 1 -23.81 17.92 60.22
C MET A 1 -24.00 17.17 58.90
N LYS A 2 -24.60 17.82 57.89
CA LYS A 2 -24.31 17.72 56.43
C LYS A 2 -24.26 16.30 55.81
N THR A 3 -25.01 15.91 54.77
CA THR A 3 -25.91 16.58 53.83
C THR A 3 -26.64 15.47 53.03
N LEU A 4 -27.86 15.77 52.57
CA LEU A 4 -28.58 15.09 51.49
C LEU A 4 -27.70 14.89 50.23
N TYR A 5 -27.99 13.87 49.41
CA TYR A 5 -28.57 14.02 48.06
C TYR A 5 -28.97 12.65 47.46
N ALA A 6 -30.22 12.60 47.01
CA ALA A 6 -30.81 11.57 46.14
C ALA A 6 -30.47 11.84 44.66
N VAL A 7 -31.11 11.09 43.73
CA VAL A 7 -31.12 11.14 42.24
C VAL A 7 -30.35 9.95 41.65
N LEU A 8 -30.94 8.80 41.29
CA LEU A 8 -31.92 8.46 40.21
C LEU A 8 -31.51 8.98 38.81
N VAL A 9 -31.31 8.07 37.84
CA VAL A 9 -31.92 8.08 36.48
C VAL A 9 -31.09 7.23 35.49
N ALA A 10 -31.80 6.23 34.95
CA ALA A 10 -31.83 5.68 33.59
C ALA A 10 -30.57 5.60 32.70
N GLY A 11 -30.32 4.37 32.24
CA GLY A 11 -30.54 4.01 30.84
C GLY A 11 -29.41 4.26 29.85
N ILE A 12 -28.67 3.19 29.50
CA ILE A 12 -28.14 3.01 28.14
C ILE A 12 -28.41 1.56 27.71
N VAL A 13 -29.50 1.39 26.96
CA VAL A 13 -29.60 0.38 25.91
C VAL A 13 -28.60 0.82 24.85
N GLY A 14 -27.49 0.09 24.73
CA GLY A 14 -26.45 0.37 23.74
C GLY A 14 -26.12 -0.89 22.97
N PHE A 15 -26.77 -1.05 21.82
CA PHE A 15 -26.41 -1.90 20.69
C PHE A 15 -25.21 -2.82 20.92
N GLY A 16 -25.49 -4.09 21.23
CA GLY A 16 -24.56 -5.17 20.94
C GLY A 16 -24.42 -5.25 19.43
N GLY A 17 -23.56 -4.39 18.88
CA GLY A 17 -23.19 -4.39 17.47
C GLY A 17 -22.78 -5.80 17.11
N VAL A 18 -23.50 -6.37 16.16
CA VAL A 18 -23.09 -7.55 15.41
C VAL A 18 -21.68 -7.25 14.93
N VAL A 19 -20.68 -7.87 15.56
CA VAL A 19 -19.35 -7.97 14.98
C VAL A 19 -19.54 -8.98 13.86
N THR A 20 -20.04 -8.52 12.72
CA THR A 20 -19.91 -9.23 11.46
C THR A 20 -18.44 -9.57 11.37
N ALA A 21 -18.14 -10.87 11.43
CA ALA A 21 -16.88 -11.40 10.97
C ALA A 21 -16.69 -10.81 9.57
N ASP A 22 -15.79 -9.83 9.48
CA ASP A 22 -15.41 -9.17 8.25
C ASP A 22 -14.88 -10.30 7.37
N GLU A 23 -15.73 -10.77 6.46
CA GLU A 23 -15.36 -11.67 5.38
C GLU A 23 -14.18 -11.00 4.72
N LYS A 24 -12.98 -11.53 4.97
CA LYS A 24 -11.71 -10.81 4.80
C LYS A 24 -11.57 -10.45 3.32
N ALA A 25 -12.08 -9.29 2.94
CA ALA A 25 -12.07 -8.82 1.58
C ALA A 25 -10.62 -8.46 1.24
N ALA A 26 -10.22 -8.72 -0.01
CA ALA A 26 -8.91 -8.31 -0.48
C ALA A 26 -8.69 -6.81 -0.19
N PRO A 27 -7.49 -6.40 0.27
CA PRO A 27 -7.25 -5.02 0.68
C PRO A 27 -7.53 -4.08 -0.50
N LYS A 28 -8.42 -3.09 -0.28
CA LYS A 28 -8.73 -2.04 -1.26
C LYS A 28 -7.54 -1.10 -1.39
N ILE A 29 -6.65 -1.39 -2.34
CA ILE A 29 -5.44 -0.60 -2.61
C ILE A 29 -5.63 0.44 -3.72
N GLU A 30 -6.80 0.49 -4.35
CA GLU A 30 -7.10 1.43 -5.44
C GLU A 30 -7.02 2.89 -4.99
N GLY A 31 -6.46 3.73 -5.86
CA GLY A 31 -6.35 5.17 -5.64
C GLY A 31 -5.09 5.78 -6.23
N THR A 32 -4.98 7.09 -6.06
CA THR A 32 -3.78 7.85 -6.41
C THR A 32 -2.97 8.08 -5.15
N TYR A 33 -1.68 7.80 -5.23
CA TYR A 33 -0.72 7.91 -4.13
C TYR A 33 0.49 8.72 -4.58
N THR A 34 1.22 9.24 -3.60
CA THR A 34 2.54 9.84 -3.77
C THR A 34 3.54 9.03 -2.96
N ILE A 35 4.69 8.71 -3.55
CA ILE A 35 5.78 8.10 -2.80
C ILE A 35 6.28 9.15 -1.81
N VAL A 36 6.32 8.81 -0.52
CA VAL A 36 6.80 9.68 0.57
C VAL A 36 8.02 9.11 1.30
N GLY A 37 8.26 7.81 1.16
CA GLY A 37 9.45 7.13 1.68
C GLY A 37 9.87 5.98 0.78
N GLY A 38 11.18 5.71 0.74
CA GLY A 38 11.74 4.57 0.04
C GLY A 38 12.93 3.99 0.78
N VAL A 39 13.12 2.68 0.71
CA VAL A 39 14.29 1.95 1.16
C VAL A 39 14.68 0.99 0.04
N LYS A 40 15.94 1.03 -0.36
CA LYS A 40 16.52 0.11 -1.34
C LYS A 40 17.72 -0.57 -0.69
N ASP A 41 17.73 -1.90 -0.70
CA ASP A 41 18.84 -2.70 -0.13
C ASP A 41 19.15 -2.32 1.33
N GLY A 42 18.10 -2.04 2.10
CA GLY A 42 18.19 -1.58 3.51
C GLY A 42 18.62 -0.12 3.70
N VAL A 43 18.95 0.60 2.62
CA VAL A 43 19.35 2.02 2.67
C VAL A 43 18.17 2.91 2.31
N LYS A 44 17.89 3.93 3.12
CA LYS A 44 16.84 4.92 2.81
C LYS A 44 17.12 5.57 1.46
N ALA A 45 16.24 5.34 0.50
CA ALA A 45 16.24 6.04 -0.77
C ALA A 45 15.71 7.46 -0.52
N LYS A 46 16.42 8.46 -1.04
CA LYS A 46 15.86 9.81 -1.12
C LYS A 46 14.66 9.75 -2.04
N VAL A 47 13.49 10.02 -1.48
CA VAL A 47 12.32 10.30 -2.29
C VAL A 47 12.54 11.71 -2.79
N ASP A 48 12.80 11.81 -4.10
CA ASP A 48 12.99 13.05 -4.84
C ASP A 48 14.35 13.75 -4.64
N GLN A 49 15.05 14.00 -5.75
CA GLN A 49 16.15 14.98 -5.80
C GLN A 49 15.71 16.31 -6.42
N ASP A 50 14.52 16.36 -7.06
CA ASP A 50 14.03 17.50 -7.84
C ASP A 50 12.73 18.14 -7.29
N GLY A 51 12.18 17.58 -6.20
CA GLY A 51 10.97 18.08 -5.52
C GLY A 51 9.63 17.77 -6.22
N LYS A 52 9.62 16.89 -7.24
CA LYS A 52 8.38 16.38 -7.86
C LYS A 52 7.95 15.00 -7.32
N PRO A 53 6.91 14.94 -6.47
CA PRO A 53 6.46 13.67 -5.89
C PRO A 53 6.09 12.68 -6.99
N THR A 54 6.67 11.48 -6.93
CA THR A 54 6.33 10.42 -7.88
C THR A 54 4.90 9.94 -7.61
N VAL A 55 4.01 10.22 -8.56
CA VAL A 55 2.60 9.83 -8.50
C VAL A 55 2.47 8.35 -8.89
N VAL A 56 1.71 7.61 -8.09
CA VAL A 56 1.37 6.21 -8.32
C VAL A 56 -0.14 6.08 -8.38
N THR A 57 -0.67 5.65 -9.52
CA THR A 57 -2.11 5.40 -9.66
C THR A 57 -2.34 3.90 -9.70
N ILE A 58 -3.17 3.38 -8.81
CA ILE A 58 -3.53 1.97 -8.76
C ILE A 58 -5.00 1.85 -9.12
N ASP A 59 -5.30 1.17 -10.22
CA ASP A 59 -6.65 0.73 -10.57
C ASP A 59 -6.84 -0.76 -10.27
N ALA A 60 -8.01 -1.33 -10.56
CA ALA A 60 -8.33 -2.73 -10.27
C ALA A 60 -7.43 -3.78 -10.99
N LYS A 61 -6.68 -3.37 -12.02
CA LYS A 61 -5.92 -4.26 -12.92
C LYS A 61 -4.42 -3.96 -12.93
N GLN A 62 -4.03 -2.70 -12.73
CA GLN A 62 -2.69 -2.22 -13.00
C GLN A 62 -2.30 -1.01 -12.13
N VAL A 63 -0.99 -0.91 -11.90
CA VAL A 63 -0.31 0.21 -11.26
C VAL A 63 0.37 1.04 -12.34
N PHE A 64 0.14 2.33 -12.32
CA PHE A 64 0.82 3.33 -13.12
C PHE A 64 1.79 4.09 -12.23
N LEU A 65 3.09 3.99 -12.54
CA LEU A 65 4.15 4.72 -11.83
C LEU A 65 4.63 5.87 -12.72
N GLY A 66 4.31 7.12 -12.35
CA GLY A 66 4.62 8.32 -13.11
C GLY A 66 3.45 8.86 -13.94
N GLU A 67 3.75 9.76 -14.88
CA GLU A 67 2.73 10.32 -15.78
C GLU A 67 2.22 9.26 -16.78
N LYS A 68 0.90 9.26 -17.03
CA LYS A 68 0.28 8.34 -18.01
C LYS A 68 0.94 8.49 -19.39
N GLY A 69 1.44 7.38 -19.94
CA GLY A 69 2.14 7.35 -21.24
C GLY A 69 3.63 7.70 -21.19
N LYS A 70 4.16 8.09 -20.03
CA LYS A 70 5.61 8.33 -19.80
C LYS A 70 6.19 7.54 -18.63
N GLY A 71 5.33 6.85 -17.89
CA GLY A 71 5.67 6.04 -16.72
C GLY A 71 5.65 4.54 -16.98
N PHE A 72 5.81 3.76 -15.92
CA PHE A 72 5.65 2.31 -15.99
C PHE A 72 4.18 1.92 -15.88
N VAL A 73 3.78 0.93 -16.67
CA VAL A 73 2.48 0.25 -16.56
C VAL A 73 2.75 -1.15 -16.02
N ILE A 74 2.22 -1.47 -14.85
CA ILE A 74 2.55 -2.69 -14.11
C ILE A 74 1.24 -3.44 -13.83
N ALA A 75 1.06 -4.62 -14.40
CA ALA A 75 -0.01 -5.52 -13.98
C ALA A 75 0.30 -6.07 -12.59
N TYR A 76 -0.72 -6.25 -11.76
CA TYR A 76 -0.54 -6.88 -10.46
C TYR A 76 -1.63 -7.90 -10.16
N LYS A 77 -1.29 -8.83 -9.25
CA LYS A 77 -2.21 -9.82 -8.69
C LYS A 77 -1.94 -9.98 -7.21
N LEU A 78 -2.99 -9.91 -6.39
CA LEU A 78 -2.92 -10.24 -4.97
C LEU A 78 -3.07 -11.75 -4.79
N VAL A 79 -2.18 -12.35 -3.99
CA VAL A 79 -2.11 -13.82 -3.79
C VAL A 79 -2.75 -14.24 -2.45
N GLY A 80 -3.57 -13.36 -1.87
CA GLY A 80 -4.29 -13.62 -0.63
C GLY A 80 -5.12 -12.41 -0.18
N THR A 81 -5.87 -12.59 0.90
CA THR A 81 -6.73 -11.56 1.49
C THR A 81 -6.20 -11.01 2.82
N ASP A 82 -5.01 -11.45 3.25
CA ASP A 82 -4.38 -10.98 4.46
C ASP A 82 -3.90 -9.52 4.35
N SER A 83 -3.60 -8.88 5.47
CA SER A 83 -2.92 -7.58 5.47
C SER A 83 -1.77 -7.66 6.47
N PRO A 84 -0.50 -7.65 6.01
CA PRO A 84 -0.07 -7.53 4.61
C PRO A 84 -0.43 -8.74 3.73
N THR A 85 -0.69 -8.51 2.43
CA THR A 85 -0.88 -9.59 1.42
C THR A 85 0.29 -9.65 0.46
N LYS A 86 0.54 -10.83 -0.09
CA LYS A 86 1.52 -11.04 -1.17
C LYS A 86 0.97 -10.49 -2.48
N MET A 87 1.87 -9.93 -3.29
CA MET A 87 1.55 -9.43 -4.63
C MET A 87 2.55 -9.96 -5.65
N GLU A 88 2.07 -10.34 -6.81
CA GLU A 88 2.87 -10.57 -8.01
C GLU A 88 2.66 -9.40 -8.96
N MET A 89 3.75 -8.90 -9.53
CA MET A 89 3.74 -7.77 -10.45
C MET A 89 4.45 -8.14 -11.75
N LYS A 90 3.96 -7.59 -12.86
CA LYS A 90 4.60 -7.71 -14.18
C LYS A 90 4.59 -6.37 -14.88
N ILE A 91 5.76 -5.90 -15.31
CA ILE A 91 5.86 -4.67 -16.10
C ILE A 91 5.27 -4.94 -17.49
N LEU A 92 4.12 -4.34 -17.78
CA LEU A 92 3.47 -4.41 -19.10
C LEU A 92 4.09 -3.41 -20.07
N ASP A 93 4.48 -2.24 -19.56
CA ASP A 93 5.13 -1.20 -20.36
C ASP A 93 6.10 -0.40 -19.50
N ALA A 94 7.18 0.04 -20.14
CA ALA A 94 8.23 0.82 -19.52
C ALA A 94 8.65 1.94 -20.47
N PRO A 95 9.01 3.13 -19.95
CA PRO A 95 9.42 4.23 -20.80
C PRO A 95 10.78 3.93 -21.47
N PRO A 96 11.14 4.64 -22.57
CA PRO A 96 12.34 4.35 -23.36
C PRO A 96 13.66 4.13 -22.59
N PRO A 97 14.01 4.93 -21.56
CA PRO A 97 15.24 4.70 -20.80
C PRO A 97 15.26 3.37 -20.01
N PHE A 98 14.11 2.69 -19.89
CA PHE A 98 13.94 1.42 -19.18
C PHE A 98 13.20 0.38 -20.03
N ALA A 99 13.30 0.45 -21.37
CA ALA A 99 12.58 -0.45 -22.27
C ALA A 99 12.84 -1.95 -21.96
N ASP A 100 14.05 -2.29 -21.52
CA ASP A 100 14.45 -3.66 -21.14
C ASP A 100 13.74 -4.19 -19.90
N ALA A 101 13.10 -3.32 -19.10
CA ALA A 101 12.30 -3.73 -17.95
C ALA A 101 10.94 -4.32 -18.35
N LYS A 102 10.50 -4.15 -19.61
CA LYS A 102 9.22 -4.69 -20.08
C LYS A 102 9.21 -6.21 -20.01
N GLY A 103 8.14 -6.75 -19.41
CA GLY A 103 7.98 -8.17 -19.18
C GLY A 103 8.62 -8.69 -17.89
N ALA A 104 9.45 -7.88 -17.21
CA ALA A 104 10.04 -8.26 -15.94
C ALA A 104 8.96 -8.56 -14.88
N GLN A 105 9.21 -9.59 -14.08
CA GLN A 105 8.36 -9.97 -12.97
C GLN A 105 8.96 -9.48 -11.66
N ALA A 106 8.09 -9.11 -10.74
CA ALA A 106 8.46 -8.77 -9.38
C ALA A 106 7.50 -9.43 -8.40
N TYR A 107 8.02 -9.79 -7.24
CA TYR A 107 7.30 -10.46 -6.16
C TYR A 107 7.39 -9.61 -4.92
N GLY A 108 6.26 -9.36 -4.29
CA GLY A 108 6.17 -8.35 -3.26
C GLY A 108 5.14 -8.63 -2.18
N LEU A 109 5.04 -7.63 -1.32
CA LEU A 109 4.18 -7.55 -0.16
C LEU A 109 3.53 -6.16 -0.16
N ILE A 110 2.23 -6.09 0.10
CA ILE A 110 1.49 -4.84 0.18
C ILE A 110 0.61 -4.78 1.42
N ALA A 111 0.53 -3.60 2.03
CA ALA A 111 -0.40 -3.32 3.11
C ALA A 111 -0.97 -1.91 2.93
N ALA A 112 -2.30 -1.81 2.99
CA ALA A 112 -3.00 -0.53 3.07
C ALA A 112 -3.53 -0.32 4.50
N LYS A 113 -3.31 0.87 5.05
CA LYS A 113 -3.86 1.31 6.34
C LYS A 113 -4.21 2.80 6.26
N GLY A 114 -5.50 3.11 6.24
CA GLY A 114 -5.98 4.49 6.06
C GLY A 114 -5.42 5.08 4.76
N ASP A 115 -4.76 6.23 4.86
CA ASP A 115 -4.14 6.91 3.72
C ASP A 115 -2.71 6.44 3.42
N THR A 116 -2.21 5.43 4.12
CA THR A 116 -0.85 4.91 3.92
C THR A 116 -0.87 3.57 3.23
N LEU A 117 -0.09 3.44 2.15
CA LEU A 117 0.16 2.21 1.43
C LEU A 117 1.64 1.86 1.55
N LYS A 118 1.96 0.66 2.02
CA LYS A 118 3.33 0.13 2.03
C LYS A 118 3.45 -0.94 0.96
N LEU A 119 4.48 -0.82 0.13
CA LEU A 119 4.78 -1.78 -0.93
C LEU A 119 6.24 -2.21 -0.78
N ALA A 120 6.52 -3.50 -0.67
CA ALA A 120 7.86 -4.03 -0.81
C ALA A 120 7.91 -5.00 -1.97
N TYR A 121 8.96 -4.96 -2.79
CA TYR A 121 9.12 -5.92 -3.89
C TYR A 121 10.58 -6.25 -4.20
N SER A 122 10.76 -7.42 -4.81
CA SER A 122 12.01 -7.89 -5.38
C SER A 122 11.78 -8.41 -6.80
N LEU A 123 12.79 -8.29 -7.65
CA LEU A 123 12.80 -8.94 -8.96
C LEU A 123 13.20 -10.43 -8.85
N ASP A 124 13.79 -10.80 -7.72
CA ASP A 124 14.21 -12.17 -7.43
C ASP A 124 13.13 -12.86 -6.57
N LYS A 125 12.53 -13.92 -7.13
CA LYS A 125 11.46 -14.68 -6.46
C LYS A 125 11.91 -15.31 -5.16
N GLU A 126 13.16 -15.77 -5.09
CA GLU A 126 13.72 -16.41 -3.89
C GLU A 126 13.97 -15.39 -2.78
N LYS A 127 14.08 -14.11 -3.17
CA LYS A 127 14.23 -12.96 -2.27
C LYS A 127 12.96 -12.14 -2.17
N GLN A 128 11.79 -12.78 -2.30
CA GLN A 128 10.52 -12.10 -2.07
C GLN A 128 10.49 -11.49 -0.65
N PRO A 129 10.18 -10.20 -0.50
CA PRO A 129 10.13 -9.56 0.81
C PRO A 129 9.07 -10.19 1.74
N THR A 130 9.45 -10.47 2.98
CA THR A 130 8.55 -10.92 4.05
C THR A 130 8.13 -9.78 4.98
N ASP A 131 8.79 -8.63 4.88
CA ASP A 131 8.52 -7.40 5.62
C ASP A 131 8.79 -6.16 4.76
N PHE A 132 8.57 -4.98 5.32
CA PHE A 132 8.78 -3.69 4.65
C PHE A 132 10.15 -3.04 4.97
N SER A 133 11.15 -3.83 5.37
CA SER A 133 12.48 -3.32 5.70
C SER A 133 13.31 -2.92 4.47
N GLY A 134 12.96 -3.42 3.29
CA GLY A 134 13.71 -3.19 2.05
C GLY A 134 15.06 -3.93 2.00
N LYS A 135 15.31 -4.91 2.89
CA LYS A 135 16.56 -5.70 2.89
C LYS A 135 16.78 -6.55 1.63
N HIS A 136 15.70 -6.99 1.00
CA HIS A 136 15.72 -7.93 -0.13
C HIS A 136 15.18 -7.31 -1.42
N GLY A 137 15.33 -6.00 -1.58
CA GLY A 137 14.88 -5.28 -2.77
C GLY A 137 14.47 -3.85 -2.42
N PHE A 138 13.26 -3.49 -2.83
CA PHE A 138 12.72 -2.16 -2.65
C PHE A 138 11.56 -2.20 -1.65
N ALA A 139 11.48 -1.19 -0.79
CA ALA A 139 10.32 -0.93 0.04
C ALA A 139 9.94 0.55 -0.08
N PHE A 140 8.68 0.83 -0.35
CA PHE A 140 8.12 2.15 -0.53
C PHE A 140 6.99 2.38 0.45
N GLU A 141 6.96 3.58 1.01
CA GLU A 141 5.81 4.12 1.72
C GLU A 141 5.17 5.17 0.83
N LEU A 142 3.90 4.96 0.51
CA LEU A 142 3.10 5.86 -0.31
C LEU A 142 1.96 6.44 0.54
N LYS A 143 1.65 7.72 0.32
CA LYS A 143 0.48 8.37 0.90
C LYS A 143 -0.55 8.65 -0.16
N LYS A 144 -1.81 8.34 0.14
CA LYS A 144 -2.95 8.64 -0.73
C LYS A 144 -2.99 10.14 -0.95
N SER A 145 -3.05 10.56 -2.20
CA SER A 145 -3.20 11.97 -2.53
C SER A 145 -4.57 12.43 -2.02
N ALA A 146 -4.59 13.56 -1.30
CA ALA A 146 -5.85 14.21 -0.95
C ALA A 146 -6.59 14.55 -2.25
N LYS A 147 -7.88 14.23 -2.29
CA LYS A 147 -8.76 14.48 -3.42
C LYS A 147 -9.13 15.95 -3.52
#